data_AF-C0VII4-F1
#
_entry.id   AF-C0VII4-F1
#
_cell.length_a   1.000
_cell.length_b   1.000
_cell.length_c   1.000
_cell.angle_alpha   90.00
_cell.angle_beta   90.00
_cell.angle_gamma   90.00
#
_symmetry.space_group_name_H-M   'P 1'
#
loop_
_entity.id
_entity.type
_entity.pdbx_description
1 polymer ?
#
loop_
_entity_poly.entity_id
_entity_poly.type
_entity_poly.pdbx_seq_one_letter_code
_entity_poly.pdbx_strand_id
1 'polypeptide(L)'
;MTQTLDEQQLIERIKVSYQDVISDLPPIEELPRYVMFSEYRQEQRQFLDALLQAHSALSLSCQLVDSKQQAVSLSSEQLEQFNTTSHLDWSLTSLAFDHTHATIFISLCFQDDLKQMVEEHRPPRKPILTFKNLAILLISCCMLGISLYLFNQAPEWLVFIIFAVGFLGLCMLYDRVKDYIQYNKVKDDPLKTLIVAGYFAEHLEDYATQTLILDKNSNE
;
A
#
# COMPACT_ATOMS: atom_id res chain seq x y z
N MET A 1 18.40 -4.23 -5.71
CA MET A 1 17.81 -3.14 -6.51
C MET A 1 18.47 -1.85 -6.07
N THR A 2 18.89 -0.98 -6.99
CA THR A 2 19.40 0.35 -6.64
C THR A 2 18.21 1.20 -6.21
N GLN A 3 18.15 1.58 -4.93
CA GLN A 3 17.12 2.49 -4.41
C GLN A 3 17.21 3.83 -5.13
N THR A 4 16.07 4.40 -5.50
CA THR A 4 16.04 5.74 -6.11
C THR A 4 16.22 6.81 -5.03
N LEU A 5 16.71 7.99 -5.42
CA LEU A 5 16.90 9.12 -4.50
C LEU A 5 15.60 9.48 -3.75
N ASP A 6 14.47 9.39 -4.45
CA ASP A 6 13.15 9.72 -3.92
C ASP A 6 12.64 8.66 -2.93
N GLU A 7 12.99 7.38 -3.13
CA GLU A 7 12.70 6.28 -2.21
C GLU A 7 13.36 6.49 -0.85
N GLN A 8 14.64 6.85 -0.85
CA GLN A 8 15.38 7.12 0.38
C GLN A 8 14.86 8.36 1.12
N GLN A 9 14.46 9.40 0.39
CA GLN A 9 13.86 10.58 1.00
C GLN A 9 12.52 10.27 1.69
N LEU A 10 11.69 9.41 1.09
CA LEU A 10 10.43 9.00 1.69
C LEU A 10 10.66 8.13 2.94
N ILE A 11 11.61 7.19 2.90
CA ILE A 11 12.00 6.39 4.07
C ILE A 11 12.41 7.31 5.23
N GLU A 12 13.29 8.28 4.97
CA GLU A 12 13.76 9.19 6.01
C GLU A 12 12.63 10.09 6.53
N ARG A 13 11.72 10.55 5.67
CA ARG A 13 10.55 11.32 6.12
C ARG A 13 9.63 10.50 7.01
N ILE A 14 9.36 9.24 6.66
CA ILE A 14 8.57 8.32 7.49
C ILE A 14 9.25 8.11 8.84
N LYS A 15 10.57 7.87 8.86
CA LYS A 15 11.34 7.71 10.11
C LYS A 15 11.30 8.96 10.98
N VAL A 16 11.43 10.16 10.40
CA VAL A 16 11.35 11.41 11.16
C VAL A 16 9.97 11.56 11.80
N SER A 17 8.89 11.32 11.04
CA SER A 17 7.53 11.36 11.60
C SER A 17 7.32 10.32 12.70
N TYR A 18 7.93 9.14 12.58
CA TYR A 18 7.89 8.11 13.63
C TYR A 18 8.72 8.52 14.87
N GLN A 19 9.88 9.14 14.66
CA GLN A 19 10.76 9.63 15.72
C GLN A 19 10.09 10.75 16.52
N ASP A 20 9.27 11.60 15.89
CA ASP A 20 8.50 12.62 16.61
C ASP A 20 7.57 11.97 17.64
N VAL A 21 6.88 10.87 17.27
CA VAL A 21 6.02 10.10 18.20
C VAL A 21 6.83 9.43 19.31
N ILE A 22 8.01 8.88 18.99
CA ILE A 22 8.91 8.29 19.98
C ILE A 22 9.44 9.35 20.96
N SER A 23 9.67 10.57 20.50
CA SER A 23 10.24 11.64 21.31
C SER A 23 9.32 12.08 22.45
N ASP A 24 8.02 11.81 22.34
CA ASP A 24 7.03 12.04 23.38
C ASP A 24 6.99 10.93 24.44
N LEU A 25 7.70 9.82 24.22
CA LEU A 25 7.78 8.70 25.17
C LEU A 25 8.79 8.97 26.31
N PRO A 26 8.58 8.38 27.49
CA PRO A 26 9.60 8.34 28.54
C PRO A 26 10.84 7.57 28.08
N PRO A 27 11.97 7.66 28.82
CA PRO A 27 13.20 6.97 28.47
C PRO A 27 12.98 5.48 28.19
N ILE A 28 13.62 5.00 27.13
CA ILE A 28 13.46 3.64 26.62
C ILE A 28 14.08 2.67 27.62
N GLU A 29 13.26 1.74 28.10
CA GLU A 29 13.64 0.73 29.08
C GLU A 29 13.41 -0.68 28.52
N GLU A 30 14.25 -1.63 28.91
CA GLU A 30 14.05 -3.03 28.56
C GLU A 30 12.87 -3.60 29.38
N LEU A 31 11.88 -4.15 28.69
CA LEU A 31 10.64 -4.65 29.29
C LEU A 31 10.68 -6.20 29.44
N PRO A 32 10.72 -6.74 30.67
CA PRO A 32 10.83 -8.18 30.89
C PRO A 32 9.61 -8.97 30.42
N ARG A 33 9.78 -9.99 29.56
CA ARG A 33 8.68 -10.85 29.10
C ARG A 33 8.33 -11.93 30.12
N TYR A 34 7.06 -12.30 30.21
CA TYR A 34 6.55 -13.36 31.11
C TYR A 34 6.81 -13.09 32.60
N VAL A 35 7.08 -11.85 32.96
CA VAL A 35 7.27 -11.38 34.34
C VAL A 35 6.08 -10.53 34.73
N MET A 36 5.60 -10.68 35.97
CA MET A 36 4.48 -9.90 36.47
C MET A 36 4.84 -8.42 36.60
N PHE A 37 3.88 -7.55 36.33
CA PHE A 37 4.05 -6.10 36.45
C PHE A 37 4.36 -5.63 37.88
N SER A 38 4.04 -6.45 38.89
CA SER A 38 4.48 -6.24 40.28
C SER A 38 6.00 -6.20 40.43
N GLU A 39 6.73 -6.94 39.60
CA GLU A 39 8.20 -7.05 39.65
C GLU A 39 8.90 -5.98 38.82
N TYR A 40 8.16 -5.23 38.00
CA TYR A 40 8.71 -4.16 37.18
C TYR A 40 9.13 -2.97 38.05
N ARG A 41 10.20 -2.29 37.64
CA ARG A 41 10.56 -0.97 38.17
C ARG A 41 9.50 0.06 37.81
N GLN A 42 9.46 1.18 38.52
CA GLN A 42 8.52 2.26 38.23
C GLN A 42 8.71 2.81 36.81
N GLU A 43 9.97 2.97 36.38
CA GLU A 43 10.33 3.45 35.04
C GLU A 43 9.83 2.49 33.94
N GLN A 44 10.01 1.18 34.13
CA GLN A 44 9.50 0.16 33.22
C GLN A 44 7.97 0.17 33.11
N ARG A 45 7.26 0.39 34.22
CA ARG A 45 5.79 0.50 34.20
C ARG A 45 5.34 1.76 33.47
N GLN A 46 5.99 2.89 33.71
CA GLN A 46 5.70 4.15 33.01
C GLN A 46 5.97 4.04 31.51
N PHE A 47 7.06 3.38 31.12
CA PHE A 47 7.37 3.13 29.72
C PHE A 47 6.35 2.19 29.05
N LEU A 48 5.98 1.09 29.72
CA LEU A 48 4.94 0.20 29.22
C LEU A 48 3.58 0.92 29.08
N ASP A 49 3.16 1.72 30.06
CA ASP A 49 1.93 2.51 29.98
C ASP A 49 1.96 3.46 28.78
N ALA A 50 3.07 4.17 28.57
CA ALA A 50 3.23 5.08 27.44
C ALA A 50 3.16 4.34 26.09
N LEU A 51 3.78 3.16 25.99
CA LEU A 51 3.73 2.33 24.79
C LEU A 51 2.32 1.80 24.48
N LEU A 52 1.57 1.37 25.50
CA LEU A 52 0.20 0.89 25.32
C LEU A 52 -0.74 2.03 24.94
N GLN A 53 -0.54 3.21 25.51
CA GLN A 53 -1.31 4.41 25.14
C GLN A 53 -1.00 4.87 23.72
N ALA A 54 0.27 4.83 23.31
CA ALA A 54 0.71 5.20 21.97
C ALA A 54 0.70 4.03 20.96
N HIS A 55 0.12 2.88 21.29
CA HIS A 55 0.22 1.65 20.49
C HIS A 55 -0.21 1.85 19.03
N SER A 56 -1.27 2.64 18.80
CA SER A 56 -1.81 2.92 17.47
C SER A 56 -0.86 3.80 16.65
N ALA A 57 -0.34 4.88 17.24
CA ALA A 57 0.60 5.79 16.60
C ALA A 57 1.95 5.12 16.30
N LEU A 58 2.39 4.22 17.19
CA LEU A 58 3.64 3.48 17.05
C LEU A 58 3.49 2.20 16.21
N SER A 59 2.26 1.87 15.78
CA SER A 59 1.94 0.62 15.08
C SER A 59 2.47 -0.60 15.84
N LEU A 60 2.10 -0.72 17.11
CA LEU A 60 2.52 -1.81 17.99
C LEU A 60 1.37 -2.77 18.28
N SER A 61 1.70 -4.05 18.27
CA SER A 61 0.85 -5.13 18.77
C SER A 61 1.43 -5.64 20.08
N CYS A 62 0.57 -5.76 21.10
CA CYS A 62 0.96 -6.30 22.40
C CYS A 62 0.08 -7.50 22.74
N GLN A 63 0.67 -8.49 23.41
CA GLN A 63 -0.06 -9.58 24.03
C GLN A 63 0.17 -9.54 25.53
N LEU A 64 -0.94 -9.45 26.26
CA LEU A 64 -0.97 -9.43 27.70
C LEU A 64 -1.62 -10.70 28.21
N VAL A 65 -1.17 -11.16 29.38
CA VAL A 65 -1.67 -12.35 30.04
C VAL A 65 -2.04 -12.02 31.47
N ASP A 66 -3.21 -12.51 31.90
CA ASP A 66 -3.74 -12.28 33.24
C ASP A 66 -3.09 -13.17 34.31
N SER A 67 -3.54 -13.03 35.57
CA SER A 67 -3.06 -13.82 36.71
C SER A 67 -3.32 -15.33 36.61
N LYS A 68 -4.20 -15.76 35.70
CA LYS A 68 -4.51 -17.18 35.41
C LYS A 68 -3.75 -17.70 34.20
N GLN A 69 -2.80 -16.93 33.68
CA GLN A 69 -2.07 -17.21 32.45
C GLN A 69 -2.97 -17.28 31.19
N GLN A 70 -4.08 -16.55 31.19
CA GLN A 70 -4.97 -16.44 30.02
C GLN A 70 -4.64 -15.18 29.20
N ALA A 71 -4.55 -15.35 27.88
CA ALA A 71 -4.36 -14.23 26.96
C ALA A 71 -5.56 -13.27 27.03
N VAL A 72 -5.27 -12.00 27.25
CA VAL A 72 -6.26 -10.93 27.34
C VAL A 72 -6.33 -10.21 26.00
N SER A 73 -7.50 -10.21 25.39
CA SER A 73 -7.78 -9.39 24.21
C SER A 73 -8.41 -8.09 24.68
N LEU A 74 -7.68 -6.99 24.56
CA LEU A 74 -8.18 -5.63 24.84
C LEU A 74 -8.52 -4.94 23.52
N SER A 75 -9.58 -4.13 23.50
CA SER A 75 -9.82 -3.21 22.38
C SER A 75 -8.81 -2.05 22.41
N SER A 76 -8.64 -1.34 21.29
CA SER A 76 -7.77 -0.16 21.23
C SER A 76 -8.12 0.91 22.27
N GLU A 77 -9.41 1.16 22.49
CA GLU A 77 -9.90 2.10 23.52
C GLU A 77 -9.52 1.66 24.94
N GLN A 78 -9.52 0.35 25.21
CA GLN A 78 -9.11 -0.21 26.50
C GLN A 78 -7.60 -0.15 26.69
N LEU A 79 -6.82 -0.30 25.63
CA LEU A 79 -5.36 -0.14 25.64
C LEU A 79 -4.94 1.31 25.90
N GLU A 80 -5.63 2.28 25.29
CA GLU A 80 -5.39 3.71 25.50
C GLU A 80 -5.68 4.16 26.94
N GLN A 81 -6.55 3.46 27.65
CA GLN A 81 -6.87 3.73 29.06
C GLN A 81 -6.18 2.76 30.01
N PHE A 82 -5.33 1.87 29.49
CA PHE A 82 -4.68 0.86 30.28
C PHE A 82 -3.71 1.49 31.26
N ASN A 83 -3.70 0.96 32.48
CA ASN A 83 -2.78 1.36 33.52
C ASN A 83 -2.19 0.11 34.19
N THR A 84 -0.91 -0.10 33.94
CA THR A 84 -0.10 -1.21 34.44
C THR A 84 -0.13 -1.29 35.97
N THR A 85 -0.24 -0.15 36.67
CA THR A 85 -0.31 -0.14 38.14
C THR A 85 -1.61 -0.71 38.72
N SER A 86 -2.70 -0.73 37.93
CA SER A 86 -3.98 -1.34 38.31
C SER A 86 -4.01 -2.85 38.05
N HIS A 87 -3.05 -3.37 37.27
CA HIS A 87 -3.02 -4.75 36.78
C HIS A 87 -1.70 -5.45 37.14
N LEU A 88 -1.22 -5.28 38.37
CA LEU A 88 0.10 -5.78 38.80
C LEU A 88 0.31 -7.30 38.63
N ASP A 89 -0.77 -8.08 38.71
CA ASP A 89 -0.74 -9.54 38.57
C ASP A 89 -0.70 -10.02 37.10
N TRP A 90 -0.68 -9.08 36.15
CA TRP A 90 -0.62 -9.38 34.71
C TRP A 90 0.83 -9.36 34.23
N SER A 91 1.06 -9.92 33.05
CA SER A 91 2.37 -9.98 32.41
C SER A 91 2.29 -9.64 30.92
N LEU A 92 3.38 -9.09 30.40
CA LEU A 92 3.60 -8.88 28.97
C LEU A 92 4.24 -10.13 28.37
N THR A 93 3.61 -10.73 27.37
CA THR A 93 4.17 -11.92 26.68
C THR A 93 4.90 -11.56 25.40
N SER A 94 4.33 -10.66 24.61
CA SER A 94 4.96 -10.16 23.40
C SER A 94 4.66 -8.68 23.17
N LEU A 95 5.64 -7.97 22.65
CA LEU A 95 5.51 -6.61 22.14
C LEU A 95 6.20 -6.56 20.78
N ALA A 96 5.41 -6.47 19.73
CA ALA A 96 5.88 -6.58 18.36
C ALA A 96 5.38 -5.42 17.49
N PHE A 97 6.04 -5.20 16.37
CA PHE A 97 5.61 -4.24 15.37
C PHE A 97 4.41 -4.80 14.58
N ASP A 98 3.33 -4.04 14.49
CA ASP A 98 2.16 -4.38 13.70
C ASP A 98 2.33 -3.87 12.28
N HIS A 99 2.85 -4.75 11.43
CA HIS A 99 3.09 -4.46 10.01
C HIS A 99 1.80 -4.05 9.28
N THR A 100 0.64 -4.58 9.67
CA THR A 100 -0.62 -4.27 9.00
C THR A 100 -1.06 -2.85 9.34
N HIS A 101 -1.02 -2.47 10.61
CA HIS A 101 -1.32 -1.10 11.04
C HIS A 101 -0.33 -0.10 10.45
N ALA A 102 0.97 -0.42 10.44
CA ALA A 102 1.99 0.43 9.84
C ALA A 102 1.76 0.64 8.33
N THR A 103 1.43 -0.42 7.60
CA THR A 103 1.11 -0.34 6.17
C THR A 103 -0.09 0.57 5.91
N ILE A 104 -1.13 0.46 6.74
CA ILE A 104 -2.33 1.30 6.63
C ILE A 104 -1.98 2.76 6.96
N PHE A 105 -1.24 3.01 8.04
CA PHE A 105 -0.79 4.34 8.43
C PHE A 105 0.02 5.01 7.32
N ILE A 106 1.02 4.31 6.78
CA ILE A 106 1.86 4.83 5.69
C ILE A 106 1.00 5.10 4.45
N SER A 107 0.09 4.20 4.10
CA SER A 107 -0.82 4.39 2.96
C SER A 107 -1.75 5.59 3.10
N LEU A 108 -2.13 5.97 4.33
CA LEU A 108 -3.02 7.11 4.59
C LEU A 108 -2.25 8.43 4.70
N CYS A 109 -1.15 8.45 5.42
CA CYS A 109 -0.39 9.68 5.71
C CYS A 109 0.53 10.11 4.56
N PHE A 110 1.02 9.16 3.75
CA PHE A 110 1.96 9.43 2.65
C PHE A 110 1.36 9.08 1.28
N GLN A 111 0.03 9.15 1.17
CA GLN A 111 -0.70 8.71 -0.02
C GLN A 111 -0.19 9.37 -1.31
N ASP A 112 0.07 10.67 -1.29
CA ASP A 112 0.51 11.43 -2.47
C ASP A 112 1.92 11.03 -2.91
N ASP A 113 2.85 10.86 -1.97
CA ASP A 113 4.22 10.42 -2.23
C ASP A 113 4.24 8.99 -2.81
N LEU A 114 3.42 8.09 -2.26
CA LEU A 114 3.27 6.72 -2.74
C LEU A 114 2.67 6.67 -4.16
N LYS A 115 1.68 7.52 -4.44
CA LYS A 115 1.09 7.64 -5.79
C LYS A 115 2.13 8.10 -6.81
N GLN A 116 2.94 9.09 -6.46
CA GLN A 116 4.01 9.56 -7.33
C GLN A 116 5.01 8.43 -7.65
N MET A 117 5.39 7.62 -6.67
CA MET A 117 6.29 6.48 -6.91
C MET A 117 5.68 5.40 -7.80
N VAL A 118 4.39 5.10 -7.62
CA VAL A 118 3.66 4.15 -8.48
C VAL A 118 3.55 4.68 -9.92
N GLU A 119 3.39 5.99 -10.09
CA GLU A 119 3.32 6.62 -11.41
C GLU A 119 4.68 6.69 -12.11
N GLU A 120 5.76 6.98 -11.39
CA GLU A 120 7.11 7.09 -11.94
C GLU A 120 7.67 5.73 -12.39
N HIS A 121 7.36 4.65 -11.65
CA HIS A 121 7.73 3.29 -12.02
C HIS A 121 6.75 2.65 -13.03
N ARG A 122 5.76 3.41 -13.53
CA ARG A 122 4.82 2.89 -14.52
C ARG A 122 5.56 2.73 -15.86
N PRO A 123 5.47 1.56 -16.51
CA PRO A 123 6.06 1.38 -17.84
C PRO A 123 5.51 2.44 -18.81
N PRO A 124 6.37 2.99 -19.69
CA PRO A 124 6.02 4.13 -20.53
C PRO A 124 4.73 3.85 -21.30
N ARG A 125 3.82 4.82 -21.26
CA ARG A 125 2.51 4.70 -21.94
C ARG A 125 2.75 4.40 -23.41
N LYS A 126 2.32 3.22 -23.87
CA LYS A 126 2.33 2.92 -25.31
C LYS A 126 1.40 3.91 -26.01
N PRO A 127 1.87 4.68 -27.01
CA PRO A 127 1.02 5.67 -27.67
C PRO A 127 -0.16 4.98 -28.37
N ILE A 128 -1.37 5.53 -28.20
CA ILE A 128 -2.61 5.05 -28.84
C ILE A 128 -2.49 5.09 -30.36
N LEU A 129 -1.99 6.22 -30.86
CA LEU A 129 -1.76 6.47 -32.27
C LEU A 129 -0.34 6.06 -32.63
N THR A 130 -0.16 4.77 -32.85
CA THR A 130 0.96 4.32 -33.68
C THR A 130 0.62 4.59 -35.14
N PHE A 131 1.62 4.88 -35.97
CA PHE A 131 1.47 5.05 -37.42
C PHE A 131 0.61 3.93 -38.06
N LYS A 132 0.77 2.70 -37.54
CA LYS A 132 -0.03 1.54 -37.93
C LYS A 132 -1.53 1.71 -37.70
N ASN A 133 -1.93 2.19 -36.51
CA ASN A 133 -3.35 2.40 -36.19
C ASN A 133 -3.94 3.55 -37.01
N LEU A 134 -3.16 4.61 -37.27
CA LEU A 134 -3.57 5.71 -38.14
C LEU A 134 -3.79 5.24 -39.59
N ALA A 135 -2.89 4.41 -40.11
CA ALA A 135 -3.01 3.81 -41.44
C ALA A 135 -4.26 2.91 -41.54
N ILE A 136 -4.52 2.08 -40.52
CA ILE A 136 -5.72 1.22 -40.48
C ILE A 136 -7.00 2.06 -40.47
N LEU A 137 -7.04 3.16 -39.70
CA LEU A 137 -8.18 4.08 -39.67
C LEU A 137 -8.44 4.69 -41.05
N LEU A 138 -7.38 5.23 -41.68
CA LEU A 138 -7.46 5.87 -42.99
C LEU A 138 -7.93 4.89 -44.07
N ILE A 139 -7.34 3.69 -44.12
CA ILE A 139 -7.73 2.64 -45.07
C ILE A 139 -9.18 2.22 -44.84
N SER A 140 -9.60 2.05 -43.59
CA SER A 140 -10.98 1.67 -43.26
C SER A 140 -11.98 2.75 -43.70
N CYS A 141 -11.69 4.02 -43.45
CA CYS A 141 -12.52 5.14 -43.90
C CYS A 141 -12.58 5.23 -45.44
N CYS A 142 -11.46 5.05 -46.13
CA CYS A 142 -11.42 5.03 -47.59
C CYS A 142 -12.25 3.88 -48.18
N MET A 143 -12.11 2.66 -47.64
CA MET A 143 -12.87 1.49 -48.09
C MET A 143 -14.37 1.66 -47.85
N LEU A 144 -14.78 2.20 -46.70
CA LEU A 144 -16.18 2.52 -46.44
C LEU A 144 -16.72 3.61 -47.36
N GLY A 145 -15.93 4.65 -47.65
CA GLY A 145 -16.29 5.70 -48.61
C GLY A 145 -16.48 5.15 -50.03
N ILE A 146 -15.57 4.26 -50.47
CA ILE A 146 -15.66 3.58 -51.77
C ILE A 146 -16.89 2.67 -51.81
N SER A 147 -17.16 1.93 -50.73
CA SER A 147 -18.35 1.08 -50.62
C SER A 147 -19.65 1.89 -50.75
N LEU A 148 -19.73 3.07 -50.13
CA LEU A 148 -20.90 3.93 -50.21
C LEU A 148 -21.08 4.54 -51.60
N TYR A 149 -19.98 4.91 -52.26
CA TYR A 149 -20.00 5.42 -53.63
C TYR A 149 -20.49 4.37 -54.64
N LEU A 150 -20.05 3.12 -54.47
CA LEU A 150 -20.38 2.00 -55.37
C LEU A 150 -21.72 1.34 -55.08
N PHE A 151 -22.44 1.75 -54.03
CA PHE A 151 -23.63 1.09 -53.48
C PHE A 151 -24.78 0.87 -54.47
N ASN A 152 -24.82 1.60 -55.59
CA ASN A 152 -25.79 1.44 -56.68
C ASN A 152 -25.14 1.31 -58.07
N GLN A 153 -23.81 1.19 -58.15
CA GLN A 153 -23.06 1.22 -59.41
C GLN A 153 -22.32 -0.10 -59.70
N ALA A 154 -22.11 -0.94 -58.69
CA ALA A 154 -21.32 -2.15 -58.78
C ALA A 154 -22.13 -3.38 -58.32
N PRO A 155 -21.65 -4.61 -58.62
CA PRO A 155 -22.27 -5.83 -58.13
C PRO A 155 -22.34 -5.85 -56.60
N GLU A 156 -23.49 -6.21 -56.04
CA GLU A 156 -23.75 -6.19 -54.60
C GLU A 156 -22.70 -6.98 -53.79
N TRP A 157 -22.27 -8.14 -54.31
CA TRP A 157 -21.26 -8.99 -53.66
C TRP A 157 -19.90 -8.27 -53.51
N LEU A 158 -19.53 -7.43 -54.48
CA LEU A 158 -18.27 -6.70 -54.47
C LEU A 158 -18.32 -5.54 -53.46
N VAL A 159 -19.44 -4.81 -53.46
CA VAL A 159 -19.70 -3.74 -52.47
C VAL A 159 -19.67 -4.31 -51.04
N PHE A 160 -20.30 -5.47 -50.84
CA PHE A 160 -20.33 -6.14 -49.54
C PHE A 160 -18.94 -6.55 -49.04
N ILE A 161 -18.06 -7.06 -49.91
CA ILE A 161 -16.68 -7.41 -49.54
C ILE A 161 -15.89 -6.16 -49.12
N ILE A 162 -15.99 -5.06 -49.89
CA ILE A 162 -15.30 -3.80 -49.58
C ILE A 162 -15.80 -3.24 -48.23
N PHE A 163 -17.11 -3.25 -48.02
CA PHE A 163 -17.72 -2.86 -46.75
C PHE A 163 -17.20 -3.69 -45.58
N ALA A 164 -17.22 -5.03 -45.72
CA ALA A 164 -16.78 -5.95 -44.67
C ALA A 164 -15.31 -5.72 -44.30
N VAL A 165 -14.42 -5.51 -45.28
CA VAL A 165 -12.99 -5.23 -45.03
C VAL A 165 -12.80 -3.90 -44.31
N GLY A 166 -13.50 -2.84 -44.73
CA GLY A 166 -13.46 -1.54 -44.05
C GLY A 166 -14.00 -1.59 -42.62
N PHE A 167 -15.09 -2.34 -42.40
CA PHE A 167 -15.69 -2.53 -41.09
C PHE A 167 -14.79 -3.35 -40.15
N LEU A 168 -14.13 -4.41 -40.65
CA LEU A 168 -13.21 -5.23 -39.87
C LEU A 168 -12.01 -4.43 -39.37
N GLY A 169 -11.51 -3.50 -40.19
CA GLY A 169 -10.45 -2.56 -39.79
C GLY A 169 -10.87 -1.62 -38.66
N LEU A 170 -12.12 -1.16 -38.65
CA LEU A 170 -12.68 -0.41 -37.52
C LEU A 170 -12.83 -1.25 -36.26
N CYS A 171 -13.26 -2.52 -36.37
CA CYS A 171 -13.35 -3.43 -35.22
C CYS A 171 -11.98 -3.66 -34.57
N MET A 172 -10.94 -3.92 -35.36
CA MET A 172 -9.57 -4.07 -34.83
C MET A 172 -9.07 -2.80 -34.11
N LEU A 173 -9.48 -1.62 -34.59
CA LEU A 173 -9.13 -0.35 -33.98
C LEU A 173 -9.94 -0.09 -32.70
N TYR A 174 -11.21 -0.49 -32.68
CA TYR A 174 -12.06 -0.44 -31.49
C TYR A 174 -11.49 -1.28 -30.35
N ASP A 175 -11.06 -2.52 -30.60
CA ASP A 175 -10.46 -3.38 -29.57
C ASP A 175 -9.17 -2.76 -29.01
N ARG A 176 -8.33 -2.20 -29.89
CA ARG A 176 -7.11 -1.47 -29.49
C ARG A 176 -7.41 -0.24 -28.62
N VAL A 177 -8.45 0.51 -28.97
CA VAL A 177 -8.87 1.70 -28.22
C VAL A 177 -9.49 1.28 -26.88
N LYS A 178 -10.30 0.22 -26.86
CA LYS A 178 -10.88 -0.36 -25.64
C LYS A 178 -9.80 -0.83 -24.68
N ASP A 179 -8.81 -1.58 -25.15
CA ASP A 179 -7.67 -2.04 -24.34
C ASP A 179 -6.85 -0.87 -23.81
N TYR A 180 -6.64 0.17 -24.63
CA TYR A 180 -5.97 1.38 -24.17
C TYR A 180 -6.78 2.13 -23.11
N ILE A 181 -8.08 2.33 -23.32
CA ILE A 181 -8.97 2.97 -22.36
C ILE A 181 -8.99 2.16 -21.06
N GLN A 182 -9.02 0.83 -21.13
CA GLN A 182 -8.96 -0.05 -19.97
C GLN A 182 -7.62 0.06 -19.23
N TYR A 183 -6.49 0.08 -19.95
CA TYR A 183 -5.16 0.33 -19.38
C TYR A 183 -5.05 1.71 -18.70
N ASN A 184 -5.72 2.72 -19.26
CA ASN A 184 -5.73 4.09 -18.74
C ASN A 184 -6.78 4.32 -17.64
N LYS A 185 -7.81 3.45 -17.55
CA LYS A 185 -8.80 3.43 -16.46
C LYS A 185 -8.26 2.80 -15.18
N VAL A 186 -7.17 2.02 -15.23
CA VAL A 186 -6.38 1.68 -14.04
C VAL A 186 -5.57 2.92 -13.63
N LYS A 187 -6.32 3.95 -13.22
CA LYS A 187 -5.89 5.17 -12.57
C LYS A 187 -6.14 4.90 -11.09
N ASP A 188 -5.08 4.90 -10.30
CA ASP A 188 -5.06 4.49 -8.88
C ASP A 188 -5.60 3.08 -8.62
N ASP A 189 -4.69 2.11 -8.67
CA ASP A 189 -4.94 0.80 -8.07
C ASP A 189 -4.56 0.91 -6.58
N PRO A 190 -5.53 1.06 -5.65
CA PRO A 190 -5.25 1.23 -4.23
C PRO A 190 -4.47 0.04 -3.67
N LEU A 191 -4.58 -1.13 -4.31
CA LEU A 191 -3.87 -2.34 -3.93
C LEU A 191 -2.37 -2.21 -4.22
N LYS A 192 -1.99 -1.53 -5.30
CA LYS A 192 -0.58 -1.23 -5.59
C LYS A 192 -0.01 -0.21 -4.62
N THR A 193 -0.77 0.82 -4.28
CA THR A 193 -0.38 1.79 -3.23
C THR A 193 -0.17 1.09 -1.90
N LEU A 194 -1.04 0.14 -1.53
CA LEU A 194 -0.92 -0.65 -0.31
C LEU A 194 0.31 -1.57 -0.32
N ILE A 195 0.62 -2.22 -1.46
CA ILE A 195 1.83 -3.04 -1.59
C ILE A 195 3.09 -2.19 -1.42
N VAL A 196 3.12 -1.00 -2.03
CA VAL A 196 4.26 -0.07 -1.89
C VAL A 196 4.34 0.45 -0.45
N ALA A 197 3.23 0.74 0.21
CA ALA A 197 3.21 1.11 1.62
C ALA A 197 3.75 -0.03 2.52
N GLY A 198 3.44 -1.29 2.21
CA GLY A 198 3.98 -2.45 2.92
C GLY A 198 5.50 -2.56 2.82
N TYR A 199 6.06 -2.26 1.65
CA TYR A 199 7.51 -2.16 1.48
C TYR A 199 8.13 -1.10 2.41
N PHE A 200 7.51 0.08 2.54
CA PHE A 200 8.00 1.10 3.48
C PHE A 200 7.75 0.73 4.95
N ALA A 201 6.70 -0.03 5.25
CA ALA A 201 6.43 -0.55 6.59
C ALA A 201 7.53 -1.53 7.03
N GLU A 202 8.09 -2.33 6.12
CA GLU A 202 9.23 -3.21 6.39
C GLU A 202 10.48 -2.41 6.79
N HIS A 203 10.79 -1.32 6.08
CA HIS A 203 11.88 -0.42 6.47
C HIS A 203 11.65 0.28 7.82
N LEU A 204 10.38 0.55 8.15
CA LEU A 204 10.02 1.14 9.43
C LEU A 204 10.11 0.11 10.58
N GLU A 205 9.77 -1.15 10.33
CA GLU A 205 9.83 -2.24 11.30
C GLU A 205 11.24 -2.44 11.83
N ASP A 206 12.25 -2.46 10.96
CA ASP A 206 13.65 -2.57 11.34
C ASP A 206 14.08 -1.42 12.26
N TYR A 207 13.65 -0.20 11.92
CA TYR A 207 13.96 1.00 12.69
C TYR A 207 13.25 0.99 14.05
N ALA A 208 11.96 0.66 14.08
CA ALA A 208 11.14 0.60 15.28
C ALA A 208 11.61 -0.48 16.24
N THR A 209 11.93 -1.67 15.74
CA THR A 209 12.40 -2.81 16.54
C THR A 209 13.71 -2.48 17.25
N GLN A 210 14.63 -1.82 16.55
CA GLN A 210 15.91 -1.40 17.14
C GLN A 210 15.74 -0.26 18.14
N THR A 211 14.87 0.71 17.84
CA THR A 211 14.73 1.91 18.66
C THR A 211 13.96 1.61 19.94
N LEU A 212 12.86 0.87 19.86
CA LEU A 212 11.96 0.57 20.99
C LEU A 212 12.27 -0.77 21.69
N ILE A 213 13.30 -1.50 21.28
CA ILE A 213 13.68 -2.81 21.85
C ILE A 213 12.48 -3.78 21.80
N LEU A 214 11.85 -3.86 20.62
CA LEU A 214 10.69 -4.74 20.41
C LEU A 214 11.15 -6.19 20.25
N ASP A 215 10.21 -7.11 20.44
CA ASP A 215 10.43 -8.50 20.03
C ASP A 215 10.55 -8.52 18.51
N LYS A 216 11.57 -9.22 18.00
CA LYS A 216 11.62 -9.50 16.57
C LYS A 216 10.38 -10.30 16.18
N ASN A 217 9.61 -9.79 15.23
CA ASN A 217 8.63 -10.61 14.53
C ASN A 217 9.37 -11.79 13.91
N SER A 218 9.21 -12.96 14.51
CA SER A 218 9.77 -14.22 14.01
C SER A 218 8.81 -14.77 12.96
N ASN A 219 8.59 -13.99 11.90
CA ASN A 219 7.96 -14.45 10.67
C ASN A 219 9.07 -14.70 9.63
N GLU A 220 10.01 -15.59 9.96
CA GLU A 220 10.84 -16.31 8.98
C GLU A 220 10.30 -17.73 8.78
#